data_AF-A0A9P3FCL7-F1
#
_entry.id   AF-A0A9P3FCL7-F1
#
_cell.length_a   1.000
_cell.length_b   1.000
_cell.length_c   1.000
_cell.angle_alpha   90.00
_cell.angle_beta   90.00
_cell.angle_gamma   90.00
#
_symmetry.space_group_name_H-M   'P 1'
#
loop_
_entity.id
_entity.type
_entity.pdbx_description
1 polymer ?
#
loop_
_entity_poly.entity_id
_entity_poly.type
_entity_poly.pdbx_seq_one_letter_code
_entity_poly.pdbx_strand_id
1 'polypeptide(L)'
;MLSVHGPQGVSISWDERVAQITGMKLPFMMHTPLAWSGHRASSWKDLKLCNRLRIPLRYIETENTMLGKKVERKVVNKTLEIFSIDAYPTSSTFGRKLVSMKFDVTLSREDGRDLVPKHVEAIMAFIESELQDLVAYADQQAASNISTSNNLAGNSTSNSTSADDDKAAEAKPATRTVTRAEAQAAAAKATPENFAAFFKKYRAEQAVETPRWAEIECPAEALRCFKCQKVERDDWPLQSCGGCKLAKYCNADKVCQSEDWNMHKTLCKIFGGQQ
;
A
#
# COMPACT_ATOMS: atom_id res chain seq x y z
N MET A 1 -10.96 -7.82 26.43
CA MET A 1 -12.01 -8.34 25.53
C MET A 1 -11.47 -8.25 24.11
N LEU A 2 -11.31 -9.37 23.42
CA LEU A 2 -10.85 -9.37 22.02
C LEU A 2 -12.01 -8.91 21.14
N SER A 3 -11.75 -7.97 20.24
CA SER A 3 -12.74 -7.44 19.32
C SER A 3 -13.33 -8.58 18.49
N VAL A 4 -14.66 -8.66 18.42
CA VAL A 4 -15.38 -9.56 17.50
C VAL A 4 -15.11 -9.16 16.04
N HIS A 5 -14.67 -7.92 15.84
CA HIS A 5 -14.26 -7.40 14.54
C HIS A 5 -12.84 -7.87 14.21
N GLY A 6 -12.61 -8.21 12.93
CA GLY A 6 -11.27 -8.52 12.44
C GLY A 6 -10.36 -7.30 12.36
N PRO A 7 -9.21 -7.42 11.69
CA PRO A 7 -8.23 -6.36 11.68
C PRO A 7 -8.81 -5.09 11.07
N GLN A 8 -8.28 -3.96 11.50
CA GLN A 8 -8.59 -2.68 10.87
C GLN A 8 -7.87 -2.59 9.53
N GLY A 9 -8.63 -2.26 8.49
CA GLY A 9 -8.12 -1.81 7.20
C GLY A 9 -8.27 -0.30 7.05
N VAL A 10 -7.80 0.21 5.90
CA VAL A 10 -7.94 1.62 5.51
C VAL A 10 -8.63 1.70 4.17
N SER A 11 -9.81 2.32 4.12
CA SER A 11 -10.46 2.67 2.85
C SER A 11 -9.87 3.97 2.33
N ILE A 12 -9.51 3.98 1.04
CA ILE A 12 -8.85 5.09 0.36
C ILE A 12 -9.69 5.47 -0.85
N SER A 13 -9.98 6.75 -0.96
CA SER A 13 -10.73 7.27 -2.09
C SER A 13 -10.24 8.64 -2.53
N TRP A 14 -10.40 8.86 -3.84
CA TRP A 14 -10.00 10.04 -4.58
C TRP A 14 -11.22 10.78 -5.14
N ASP A 15 -12.39 10.68 -4.48
CA ASP A 15 -13.59 11.41 -4.92
C ASP A 15 -13.48 12.91 -4.57
N GLU A 16 -13.08 13.71 -5.56
CA GLU A 16 -13.00 15.17 -5.49
C GLU A 16 -14.30 15.82 -5.03
N ARG A 17 -15.46 15.26 -5.35
CA ARG A 17 -16.75 15.83 -4.92
C ARG A 17 -16.93 15.67 -3.42
N VAL A 18 -16.59 14.50 -2.88
CA VAL A 18 -16.65 14.25 -1.43
C VAL A 18 -15.65 15.17 -0.72
N ALA A 19 -14.44 15.30 -1.25
CA ALA A 19 -13.44 16.22 -0.71
C ALA A 19 -13.94 17.68 -0.70
N GLN A 20 -14.53 18.15 -1.79
CA GLN A 20 -15.08 19.50 -1.88
C GLN A 20 -16.24 19.74 -0.91
N ILE A 21 -17.15 18.77 -0.75
CA ILE A 21 -18.31 18.88 0.16
C ILE A 21 -17.88 18.85 1.62
N THR A 22 -16.89 18.01 1.97
CA THR A 22 -16.46 17.78 3.35
C THR A 22 -15.31 18.68 3.79
N GLY A 23 -14.64 19.38 2.87
CA GLY A 23 -13.41 20.13 3.13
C GLY A 23 -12.20 19.24 3.44
N MET A 24 -12.28 17.93 3.20
CA MET A 24 -11.18 17.00 3.43
C MET A 24 -10.13 17.06 2.33
N LYS A 25 -8.87 16.85 2.68
CA LYS A 25 -7.77 16.73 1.70
C LYS A 25 -7.81 15.35 1.02
N LEU A 26 -7.46 15.31 -0.27
CA LEU A 26 -7.28 14.06 -0.99
C LEU A 26 -5.86 13.49 -0.78
N PRO A 27 -5.70 12.15 -0.78
CA PRO A 27 -6.78 11.16 -0.68
C PRO A 27 -7.47 11.21 0.69
N PHE A 28 -8.77 10.91 0.73
CA PHE A 28 -9.42 10.68 2.02
C PHE A 28 -9.19 9.23 2.45
N MET A 29 -8.74 9.06 3.69
CA MET A 29 -8.43 7.77 4.28
C MET A 29 -9.30 7.55 5.53
N MET A 30 -9.98 6.41 5.60
CA MET A 30 -10.89 6.10 6.70
C MET A 30 -10.58 4.72 7.27
N HIS A 31 -10.64 4.60 8.59
CA HIS A 31 -10.64 3.30 9.25
C HIS A 31 -11.82 2.47 8.75
N THR A 32 -11.55 1.22 8.38
CA THR A 32 -12.58 0.28 7.93
C THR A 32 -12.41 -1.03 8.70
N PRO A 33 -13.34 -1.36 9.61
CA PRO A 33 -13.28 -2.65 10.29
C PRO A 33 -13.53 -3.77 9.27
N LEU A 34 -12.66 -4.77 9.24
CA LEU A 34 -12.81 -5.91 8.34
C LEU A 34 -13.40 -7.09 9.11
N ALA A 35 -14.45 -7.71 8.56
CA ALA A 35 -14.83 -9.04 9.02
C ALA A 35 -13.71 -10.03 8.66
N TRP A 36 -13.41 -10.99 9.55
CA TRP A 36 -12.39 -12.00 9.28
C TRP A 36 -12.66 -12.83 8.02
N SER A 37 -13.93 -13.09 7.73
CA SER A 37 -14.36 -13.72 6.47
C SER A 37 -13.96 -12.88 5.26
N GLY A 38 -14.17 -11.57 5.33
CA GLY A 38 -13.76 -10.63 4.29
C GLY A 38 -12.24 -10.49 4.16
N HIS A 39 -11.50 -10.48 5.28
CA HIS A 39 -10.03 -10.44 5.30
C HIS A 39 -9.40 -11.65 4.59
N ARG A 40 -10.09 -12.80 4.51
CA ARG A 40 -9.57 -14.01 3.85
C ARG A 40 -10.07 -14.23 2.43
N ALA A 41 -10.82 -13.29 1.88
CA ALA A 41 -11.32 -13.41 0.52
C ALA A 41 -10.16 -13.64 -0.47
N SER A 42 -10.33 -14.56 -1.42
CA SER A 42 -9.32 -14.81 -2.46
C SER A 42 -9.11 -13.63 -3.42
N SER A 43 -9.96 -12.60 -3.33
CA SER A 43 -9.93 -11.39 -4.15
C SER A 43 -8.91 -10.34 -3.68
N TRP A 44 -8.25 -10.54 -2.54
CA TRP A 44 -7.17 -9.64 -2.11
C TRP A 44 -5.96 -9.78 -3.05
N LYS A 45 -5.36 -8.65 -3.39
CA LYS A 45 -4.19 -8.56 -4.27
C LYS A 45 -3.02 -7.88 -3.55
N ASP A 46 -1.82 -8.42 -3.69
CA ASP A 46 -0.64 -7.95 -2.96
C ASP A 46 -0.02 -6.68 -3.56
N LEU A 47 0.56 -5.85 -2.69
CA LEU A 47 1.27 -4.63 -3.04
C LEU A 47 2.79 -4.84 -2.87
N LYS A 48 3.45 -5.16 -3.98
CA LYS A 48 4.85 -5.62 -4.01
C LYS A 48 5.86 -4.67 -3.35
N LEU A 49 5.66 -3.35 -3.48
CA LEU A 49 6.55 -2.36 -2.86
C LEU A 49 6.49 -2.44 -1.33
N CYS A 50 5.28 -2.52 -0.78
CA CYS A 50 5.07 -2.58 0.67
C CYS A 50 5.65 -3.86 1.29
N ASN A 51 5.63 -4.98 0.55
CA ASN A 51 6.27 -6.23 0.99
C ASN A 51 7.78 -6.06 1.24
N ARG A 52 8.49 -5.23 0.44
CA ARG A 52 9.92 -4.93 0.69
C ARG A 52 10.14 -4.18 2.00
N LEU A 53 9.17 -3.39 2.44
CA LEU A 53 9.21 -2.68 3.71
C LEU A 53 8.82 -3.57 4.91
N ARG A 54 8.58 -4.88 4.71
CA ARG A 54 7.97 -5.80 5.69
C ARG A 54 6.61 -5.31 6.21
N ILE A 55 5.88 -4.58 5.38
CA ILE A 55 4.49 -4.20 5.63
C ILE A 55 3.66 -4.88 4.55
N PRO A 56 3.21 -6.13 4.75
CA PRO A 56 2.59 -6.92 3.70
C PRO A 56 1.19 -6.39 3.40
N LEU A 57 1.12 -5.28 2.65
CA LEU A 57 -0.12 -4.65 2.27
C LEU A 57 -0.73 -5.36 1.08
N ARG A 58 -2.04 -5.47 1.14
CA ARG A 58 -2.87 -5.98 0.07
C ARG A 58 -4.10 -5.10 -0.05
N TYR A 59 -4.72 -5.12 -1.22
CA TYR A 59 -5.89 -4.31 -1.52
C TYR A 59 -7.03 -5.16 -2.07
N ILE A 60 -8.24 -4.63 -1.89
CA ILE A 60 -9.45 -5.10 -2.56
C ILE A 60 -10.21 -3.88 -3.07
N GLU A 61 -10.91 -4.04 -4.20
CA GLU A 61 -11.83 -3.02 -4.70
C GLU A 61 -12.99 -2.85 -3.72
N THR A 62 -13.29 -1.62 -3.32
CA THR A 62 -14.42 -1.33 -2.44
C THR A 62 -15.67 -1.15 -3.29
N GLU A 63 -16.63 -2.05 -3.15
CA GLU A 63 -17.97 -1.83 -3.70
C GLU A 63 -18.66 -0.73 -2.89
N ASN A 64 -19.32 0.21 -3.57
CA ASN A 64 -20.10 1.22 -2.88
C ASN A 64 -21.35 0.53 -2.31
N THR A 65 -21.32 0.28 -1.00
CA THR A 65 -22.37 -0.44 -0.26
C THR A 65 -23.74 0.24 -0.36
N MET A 66 -23.79 1.56 -0.61
CA MET A 66 -25.06 2.29 -0.74
C MET A 66 -25.78 2.01 -2.06
N LEU A 67 -25.04 1.70 -3.14
CA LEU A 67 -25.61 1.53 -4.48
C LEU A 67 -25.54 0.09 -4.99
N GLY A 68 -24.83 -0.80 -4.28
CA GLY A 68 -24.56 -2.16 -4.74
C GLY A 68 -23.88 -2.22 -6.11
N LYS A 69 -23.24 -1.11 -6.53
CA LYS A 69 -22.62 -0.95 -7.84
C LYS A 69 -21.24 -0.33 -7.67
N LYS A 70 -20.29 -0.78 -8.50
CA LYS A 70 -18.98 -0.17 -8.65
C LYS A 70 -19.16 1.21 -9.27
N VAL A 71 -18.75 2.26 -8.55
CA VAL A 71 -18.78 3.64 -9.06
C VAL A 71 -17.41 3.94 -9.64
N GLU A 72 -17.29 3.95 -10.97
CA GLU A 72 -16.07 4.39 -11.62
C GLU A 72 -15.87 5.88 -11.33
N ARG A 73 -14.68 6.22 -10.84
CA ARG A 73 -14.25 7.57 -10.54
C ARG A 73 -13.66 8.22 -11.79
N LYS A 74 -13.63 9.55 -11.79
CA LYS A 74 -12.95 10.30 -12.86
C LYS A 74 -11.43 10.21 -12.75
N VAL A 75 -10.92 10.11 -11.52
CA VAL A 75 -9.51 10.17 -11.19
C VAL A 75 -9.01 8.78 -10.78
N VAL A 76 -7.77 8.48 -11.16
CA VAL A 76 -7.09 7.25 -10.77
C VAL A 76 -6.69 7.31 -9.30
N ASN A 77 -6.77 6.18 -8.60
CA ASN A 77 -6.29 6.07 -7.24
C ASN A 77 -4.75 6.12 -7.19
N LYS A 78 -4.19 7.33 -7.03
CA LYS A 78 -2.73 7.57 -7.06
C LYS A 78 -2.00 6.81 -5.95
N THR A 79 -2.61 6.67 -4.77
CA THR A 79 -2.05 5.88 -3.66
C THR A 79 -1.83 4.41 -4.07
N LEU A 80 -2.84 3.81 -4.69
CA LEU A 80 -2.74 2.43 -5.20
C LEU A 80 -1.71 2.31 -6.31
N GLU A 81 -1.66 3.26 -7.25
CA GLU A 81 -0.65 3.27 -8.30
C GLU A 81 0.77 3.25 -7.71
N ILE A 82 1.04 4.12 -6.75
CA ILE A 82 2.35 4.25 -6.09
C ILE A 82 2.70 2.96 -5.33
N PHE A 83 1.76 2.42 -4.55
CA PHE A 83 1.99 1.17 -3.81
C PHE A 83 2.16 -0.05 -4.71
N SER A 84 1.67 0.03 -5.95
CA SER A 84 1.79 -1.03 -6.95
C SER A 84 3.09 -0.99 -7.76
N ILE A 85 3.99 -0.03 -7.52
CA ILE A 85 5.25 0.06 -8.25
C ILE A 85 6.10 -1.18 -7.98
N ASP A 86 6.59 -1.82 -9.04
CA ASP A 86 7.52 -2.94 -8.92
C ASP A 86 8.93 -2.45 -8.59
N ALA A 87 9.34 -2.63 -7.33
CA ALA A 87 10.65 -2.21 -6.84
C ALA A 87 11.71 -3.32 -6.82
N TYR A 88 11.49 -4.46 -7.49
CA TYR A 88 12.47 -5.54 -7.56
C TYR A 88 13.41 -5.36 -8.76
N PRO A 89 14.72 -5.08 -8.56
CA PRO A 89 15.63 -4.75 -9.67
C PRO A 89 15.74 -5.81 -10.76
N THR A 90 15.56 -7.08 -10.37
CA THR A 90 15.61 -8.27 -11.23
C THR A 90 14.30 -8.55 -11.97
N SER A 91 13.21 -7.85 -11.63
CA SER A 91 11.91 -8.04 -12.26
C SER A 91 11.90 -7.48 -13.69
N SER A 92 11.26 -8.21 -14.61
CA SER A 92 11.01 -7.73 -15.98
C SER A 92 10.06 -6.54 -16.00
N THR A 93 9.25 -6.37 -14.95
CA THR A 93 8.34 -5.23 -14.78
C THR A 93 8.89 -4.16 -13.84
N PHE A 94 10.19 -4.18 -13.53
CA PHE A 94 10.83 -3.19 -12.65
C PHE A 94 10.46 -1.74 -13.04
N GLY A 95 10.06 -0.97 -12.03
CA GLY A 95 9.65 0.42 -12.18
C GLY A 95 8.28 0.60 -12.82
N ARG A 96 7.50 -0.45 -13.10
CA ARG A 96 6.14 -0.28 -13.63
C ARG A 96 5.12 -0.17 -12.50
N LYS A 97 4.12 0.69 -12.67
CA LYS A 97 2.88 0.68 -11.88
C LYS A 97 2.05 -0.52 -12.34
N LEU A 98 1.92 -1.53 -11.47
CA LEU A 98 1.23 -2.77 -11.82
C LEU A 98 -0.30 -2.64 -11.76
N VAL A 99 -0.80 -1.64 -11.06
CA VAL A 99 -2.23 -1.42 -10.84
C VAL A 99 -2.55 0.05 -11.10
N SER A 100 -3.50 0.30 -12.00
CA SER A 100 -4.08 1.63 -12.24
C SER A 100 -5.59 1.46 -12.30
N MET A 101 -6.29 1.97 -11.29
CA MET A 101 -7.74 1.78 -11.14
C MET A 101 -8.41 3.08 -10.72
N LYS A 102 -9.61 3.30 -11.24
CA LYS A 102 -10.45 4.47 -10.93
C LYS A 102 -11.56 4.11 -9.93
N PHE A 103 -11.23 3.32 -8.91
CA PHE A 103 -12.18 2.94 -7.87
C PHE A 103 -11.58 3.17 -6.49
N ASP A 104 -12.46 3.26 -5.50
CA ASP A 104 -12.06 3.26 -4.10
C ASP A 104 -11.53 1.87 -3.76
N VAL A 105 -10.53 1.82 -2.87
CA VAL A 105 -9.95 0.56 -2.44
C VAL A 105 -9.86 0.50 -0.94
N THR A 106 -9.91 -0.71 -0.40
CA THR A 106 -9.58 -0.96 0.99
C THR A 106 -8.23 -1.66 1.05
N LEU A 107 -7.32 -1.10 1.83
CA LEU A 107 -6.03 -1.70 2.18
C LEU A 107 -6.15 -2.47 3.48
N SER A 108 -5.41 -3.57 3.57
CA SER A 108 -5.25 -4.35 4.79
C SER A 108 -3.85 -4.95 4.85
N ARG A 109 -3.41 -5.32 6.05
CA ARG A 109 -2.20 -6.13 6.21
C ARG A 109 -2.55 -7.62 6.10
N GLU A 110 -1.75 -8.35 5.33
CA GLU A 110 -1.85 -9.80 5.19
C GLU A 110 -1.62 -10.51 6.53
N ASP A 111 -0.70 -10.00 7.34
CA ASP A 111 -0.37 -10.54 8.67
C ASP A 111 -1.48 -10.36 9.73
N GLY A 112 -2.60 -9.72 9.36
CA GLY A 112 -3.74 -9.53 10.25
C GLY A 112 -3.51 -8.52 11.37
N ARG A 113 -2.44 -7.71 11.32
CA ARG A 113 -2.29 -6.54 12.18
C ARG A 113 -3.15 -5.39 11.67
N ASP A 114 -3.52 -4.50 12.58
CA ASP A 114 -4.26 -3.30 12.23
C ASP A 114 -3.45 -2.39 11.31
N LEU A 115 -4.14 -1.82 10.32
CA LEU A 115 -3.66 -0.74 9.49
C LEU A 115 -4.49 0.50 9.79
N VAL A 116 -3.84 1.60 10.12
CA VAL A 116 -4.52 2.89 10.36
C VAL A 116 -4.14 3.92 9.28
N PRO A 117 -4.97 4.94 9.00
CA PRO A 117 -4.69 5.96 7.98
C PRO A 117 -3.29 6.56 8.06
N LYS A 118 -2.84 6.87 9.28
CA LYS A 118 -1.50 7.42 9.53
C LYS A 118 -0.35 6.49 9.15
N HIS A 119 -0.56 5.16 9.16
CA HIS A 119 0.43 4.24 8.59
C HIS A 119 0.56 4.44 7.08
N VAL A 120 -0.57 4.55 6.38
CA VAL A 120 -0.60 4.77 4.93
C VAL A 120 0.00 6.13 4.57
N GLU A 121 -0.31 7.18 5.34
CA GLU A 121 0.30 8.52 5.18
C GLU A 121 1.82 8.46 5.31
N ALA A 122 2.34 7.80 6.36
CA ALA A 122 3.78 7.68 6.55
C ALA A 122 4.46 6.85 5.44
N ILE A 123 3.81 5.79 4.94
CA ILE A 123 4.32 5.00 3.81
C ILE A 123 4.37 5.87 2.55
N MET A 124 3.31 6.63 2.25
CA MET A 124 3.27 7.55 1.11
C MET A 124 4.38 8.60 1.21
N ALA A 125 4.53 9.25 2.37
CA ALA A 125 5.56 10.25 2.60
C ALA A 125 6.98 9.68 2.43
N PHE A 126 7.22 8.45 2.89
CA PHE A 126 8.49 7.76 2.67
C PHE A 126 8.76 7.53 1.18
N ILE A 127 7.77 7.03 0.44
CA ILE A 127 7.93 6.74 -1.00
C ILE A 127 8.18 8.05 -1.77
N GLU A 128 7.46 9.11 -1.46
CA GLU A 128 7.57 10.40 -2.13
C GLU A 128 8.89 11.11 -1.82
N SER A 129 9.46 10.94 -0.62
CA SER A 129 10.71 11.59 -0.22
C SER A 129 11.96 10.75 -0.55
N GLU A 130 11.97 9.49 -0.12
CA GLU A 130 13.15 8.64 -0.21
C GLU A 130 13.24 7.88 -1.54
N LEU A 131 12.09 7.60 -2.16
CA LEU A 131 11.98 6.81 -3.40
C LEU A 131 11.52 7.65 -4.61
N GLN A 132 11.68 8.97 -4.56
CA GLN A 132 11.22 9.88 -5.63
C GLN A 132 11.70 9.48 -7.03
N ASP A 133 12.95 9.02 -7.17
CA ASP A 133 13.52 8.64 -8.47
C ASP A 133 12.84 7.37 -9.01
N LEU A 134 12.45 6.45 -8.14
CA LEU A 134 11.68 5.26 -8.52
C LEU A 134 10.27 5.66 -9.02
N VAL A 135 9.61 6.60 -8.36
CA VAL A 135 8.29 7.11 -8.77
C VAL A 135 8.38 7.83 -10.12
N ALA A 136 9.36 8.72 -10.29
CA ALA A 136 9.60 9.46 -11.52
C ALA A 136 9.92 8.52 -12.70
N TYR A 137 10.74 7.49 -12.45
CA TYR A 137 11.02 6.46 -13.45
C TYR A 137 9.75 5.69 -13.84
N ALA A 138 8.87 5.38 -12.88
CA ALA A 138 7.60 4.71 -13.14
C ALA A 138 6.64 5.55 -13.98
N ASP A 139 6.60 6.86 -13.75
CA ASP A 139 5.82 7.80 -14.56
C ASP A 139 6.38 7.88 -16.00
N GLN A 140 7.71 7.86 -16.19
CA GLN A 140 8.34 7.83 -17.52
C GLN A 140 8.00 6.54 -18.30
N GLN A 141 7.96 5.40 -17.62
CA GLN A 141 7.56 4.11 -18.22
C GLN A 141 6.09 4.13 -18.65
N ALA A 142 5.20 4.71 -17.85
CA ALA A 142 3.78 4.83 -18.19
C ALA A 142 3.57 5.73 -19.42
N ALA A 143 4.28 6.86 -19.51
CA ALA A 143 4.19 7.78 -20.66
C ALA A 143 4.68 7.13 -21.97
N SER A 144 5.79 6.38 -21.91
CA SER A 144 6.39 5.72 -23.09
C SER A 144 5.47 4.67 -23.72
N ASN A 145 4.70 3.95 -22.90
CA ASN A 145 3.76 2.93 -23.40
C ASN A 145 2.58 3.56 -24.17
N ILE A 146 2.10 4.74 -23.75
CA ILE A 146 0.97 5.45 -24.41
C ILE A 146 1.39 5.96 -25.79
N SER A 147 2.61 6.48 -25.94
CA SER A 147 3.11 6.94 -27.24
C SER A 147 3.25 5.81 -28.27
N THR A 148 3.57 4.60 -27.82
CA THR A 148 3.76 3.45 -28.70
C THR A 148 2.43 2.90 -29.23
N SER A 149 1.37 2.92 -28.42
CA SER A 149 0.03 2.44 -28.85
C SER A 149 -0.62 3.32 -29.91
N ASN A 150 -0.35 4.62 -29.92
CA ASN A 150 -0.96 5.54 -30.88
C ASN A 150 -0.33 5.46 -32.28
N ASN A 151 0.91 4.97 -32.40
CA ASN A 151 1.59 4.84 -33.69
C ASN A 151 1.20 3.57 -34.48
N LEU A 152 0.51 2.60 -33.85
CA LEU A 152 -0.04 1.44 -34.56
C LEU A 152 -1.50 1.65 -35.04
N ALA A 153 -2.15 2.73 -34.65
CA ALA A 153 -3.51 3.08 -35.04
C ALA A 153 -3.50 4.32 -35.97
N GLY A 154 -2.89 4.19 -37.16
CA GLY A 154 -2.68 5.35 -38.03
C GLY A 154 -2.48 5.02 -39.51
N ASN A 155 -3.47 4.37 -40.14
CA ASN A 155 -3.76 4.64 -41.54
C ASN A 155 -5.28 4.76 -41.71
N SER A 156 -5.79 5.99 -41.68
CA SER A 156 -6.98 6.44 -42.44
C SER A 156 -7.19 7.94 -42.25
N THR A 157 -6.82 8.65 -43.32
CA THR A 157 -7.57 9.74 -43.97
C THR A 157 -7.98 10.97 -43.15
N SER A 158 -7.28 12.05 -43.50
CA SER A 158 -7.53 13.47 -43.28
C SER A 158 -8.96 13.96 -43.60
N ASN A 159 -9.45 14.94 -42.83
CA ASN A 159 -9.82 16.23 -43.43
C ASN A 159 -9.85 17.39 -42.40
N SER A 160 -9.42 18.53 -42.90
CA SER A 160 -9.20 19.86 -42.31
C SER A 160 -10.44 20.62 -41.88
N THR A 161 -10.36 21.49 -40.87
CA THR A 161 -10.44 22.97 -41.03
C THR A 161 -10.11 23.73 -39.73
N SER A 162 -9.53 24.91 -39.92
CA SER A 162 -8.83 25.84 -39.02
C SER A 162 -9.72 26.77 -38.19
N ALA A 163 -9.22 27.23 -37.03
CA ALA A 163 -9.31 28.63 -36.59
C ALA A 163 -8.27 28.91 -35.49
N ASP A 164 -7.55 30.01 -35.68
CA ASP A 164 -6.43 30.51 -34.89
C ASP A 164 -6.82 30.97 -33.48
N ASP A 165 -5.98 30.65 -32.49
CA ASP A 165 -5.88 31.39 -31.24
C ASP A 165 -4.44 31.25 -30.70
N ASP A 166 -3.63 32.26 -30.98
CA ASP A 166 -2.25 32.42 -30.49
C ASP A 166 -2.24 32.70 -28.99
N LYS A 167 -2.15 31.64 -28.18
CA LYS A 167 -1.83 31.74 -26.75
C LYS A 167 -0.45 31.16 -26.50
N ALA A 168 0.52 32.04 -26.32
CA ALA A 168 1.92 31.74 -26.04
C ALA A 168 2.04 30.64 -24.97
N ALA A 169 2.43 29.44 -25.40
CA ALA A 169 2.64 28.29 -24.55
C ALA A 169 3.88 28.54 -23.68
N GLU A 170 3.64 28.80 -22.40
CA GLU A 170 4.66 28.83 -21.36
C GLU A 170 5.47 27.53 -21.44
N ALA A 171 6.76 27.64 -21.76
CA ALA A 171 7.64 26.50 -21.94
C ALA A 171 7.74 25.72 -20.64
N LYS A 172 6.98 24.63 -20.55
CA LYS A 172 6.95 23.74 -19.40
C LYS A 172 8.39 23.26 -19.12
N PRO A 173 8.92 23.41 -17.90
CA PRO A 173 10.29 23.05 -17.59
C PRO A 173 10.55 21.59 -17.95
N ALA A 174 11.69 21.34 -18.63
CA ALA A 174 12.09 20.01 -19.04
C ALA A 174 12.13 19.07 -17.82
N THR A 175 11.28 18.07 -17.81
CA THR A 175 11.22 17.10 -16.71
C THR A 175 12.52 16.29 -16.72
N ARG A 176 13.24 16.27 -15.60
CA ARG A 176 14.47 15.47 -15.44
C ARG A 176 14.20 14.02 -15.84
N THR A 177 14.98 13.51 -16.81
CA THR A 177 14.94 12.08 -17.16
C THR A 177 15.66 11.29 -16.06
N VAL A 178 15.06 10.18 -15.63
CA VAL A 178 15.61 9.33 -14.55
C VAL A 178 16.07 8.03 -15.19
N THR A 179 17.31 7.65 -14.95
CA THR A 179 17.88 6.41 -15.47
C THR A 179 17.37 5.21 -14.67
N ARG A 180 17.40 4.03 -15.29
CA ARG A 180 17.08 2.77 -14.58
C ARG A 180 18.00 2.55 -13.38
N ALA A 181 19.27 2.95 -13.46
CA ALA A 181 20.24 2.80 -12.38
C ALA A 181 19.89 3.68 -11.17
N GLU A 182 19.50 4.93 -11.39
CA GLU A 182 19.01 5.82 -10.32
C GLU A 182 17.75 5.26 -9.66
N ALA A 183 16.80 4.76 -10.46
CA ALA A 183 15.59 4.12 -9.94
C ALA A 183 15.91 2.86 -9.12
N GLN A 184 16.91 2.06 -9.52
CA GLN A 184 17.37 0.89 -8.76
C GLN A 184 18.05 1.30 -7.46
N ALA A 185 18.85 2.37 -7.46
CA ALA A 185 19.47 2.91 -6.25
C ALA A 185 18.39 3.43 -5.27
N ALA A 186 17.35 4.09 -5.76
CA ALA A 186 16.19 4.46 -4.95
C ALA A 186 15.46 3.23 -4.40
N ALA A 187 15.15 2.23 -5.24
CA ALA A 187 14.51 0.99 -4.80
C ALA A 187 15.33 0.20 -3.76
N ALA A 188 16.67 0.33 -3.77
CA ALA A 188 17.54 -0.26 -2.75
C ALA A 188 17.34 0.38 -1.37
N LYS A 189 16.86 1.63 -1.29
CA LYS A 189 16.50 2.29 -0.02
C LYS A 189 15.20 1.75 0.58
N ALA A 190 14.36 1.08 -0.20
CA ALA A 190 13.10 0.50 0.25
C ALA A 190 13.35 -0.75 1.11
N THR A 191 13.92 -0.54 2.30
CA THR A 191 14.16 -1.56 3.33
C THR A 191 13.33 -1.26 4.58
N PRO A 192 13.03 -2.26 5.41
CA PRO A 192 12.31 -2.06 6.67
C PRO A 192 13.07 -1.11 7.62
N GLU A 193 14.40 -1.19 7.66
CA GLU A 193 15.25 -0.39 8.54
C GLU A 193 15.21 1.09 8.17
N ASN A 194 15.33 1.39 6.87
CA ASN A 194 15.26 2.77 6.37
C ASN A 194 13.86 3.36 6.60
N PHE A 195 12.81 2.58 6.34
CA PHE A 195 11.45 3.02 6.62
C PHE A 195 11.21 3.24 8.12
N ALA A 196 11.71 2.36 9.00
CA ALA A 196 11.58 2.53 10.44
C ALA A 196 12.32 3.78 10.95
N ALA A 197 13.51 4.05 10.44
CA ALA A 197 14.27 5.26 10.74
C ALA A 197 13.53 6.52 10.27
N PHE A 198 13.04 6.53 9.02
CA PHE A 198 12.19 7.60 8.49
C PHE A 198 10.94 7.81 9.34
N PHE A 199 10.20 6.73 9.64
CA PHE A 199 8.95 6.75 10.39
C PHE A 199 9.15 7.37 11.77
N LYS A 200 10.26 7.05 12.45
CA LYS A 200 10.59 7.64 13.76
C LYS A 200 10.73 9.16 13.68
N LYS A 201 11.44 9.68 12.66
CA LYS A 201 11.61 11.12 12.43
C LYS A 201 10.28 11.77 12.04
N TYR A 202 9.62 11.22 11.02
CA TYR A 202 8.34 11.70 10.51
C TYR A 202 7.29 11.77 11.63
N ARG A 203 7.18 10.73 12.45
CA ARG A 203 6.28 10.70 13.61
C ARG A 203 6.58 11.81 14.62
N ALA A 204 7.84 12.11 14.89
CA ALA A 204 8.22 13.17 15.82
C ALA A 204 7.84 14.56 15.29
N GLU A 205 8.02 14.79 13.99
CA GLU A 205 7.61 16.03 13.31
C GLU A 205 6.08 16.18 13.32
N GLN A 206 5.35 15.13 12.92
CA GLN A 206 3.88 15.14 12.89
C GLN A 206 3.25 15.24 14.28
N ALA A 207 3.93 14.78 15.33
CA ALA A 207 3.45 14.89 16.72
C ALA A 207 3.44 16.34 17.24
N VAL A 208 4.21 17.25 16.64
CA VAL A 208 4.18 18.68 16.98
C VAL A 208 2.81 19.29 16.67
N GLU A 209 2.26 18.97 15.49
CA GLU A 209 0.95 19.47 15.06
C GLU A 209 -0.20 18.62 15.57
N THR A 210 -0.01 17.29 15.62
CA THR A 210 -1.05 16.33 16.00
C THR A 210 -0.49 15.34 17.02
N PRO A 211 -0.63 15.61 18.34
CA PRO A 211 0.00 14.82 19.41
C PRO A 211 -0.28 13.30 19.36
N ARG A 212 -1.43 12.90 18.82
CA ARG A 212 -1.81 11.48 18.63
C ARG A 212 -0.87 10.71 17.69
N TRP A 213 0.05 11.35 16.98
CA TRP A 213 1.11 10.64 16.25
C TRP A 213 2.09 9.94 17.17
N ALA A 214 2.34 10.47 18.37
CA ALA A 214 3.28 9.89 19.33
C ALA A 214 2.90 8.46 19.77
N GLU A 215 1.61 8.14 19.76
CA GLU A 215 1.04 6.84 20.16
C GLU A 215 1.17 5.76 19.08
N ILE A 216 1.60 6.12 17.87
CA ILE A 216 1.55 5.21 16.72
C ILE A 216 2.85 4.44 16.59
N GLU A 217 2.71 3.12 16.63
CA GLU A 217 3.79 2.18 16.38
C GLU A 217 4.14 2.11 14.88
N CYS A 218 5.42 1.90 14.59
CA CYS A 218 5.88 1.77 13.22
C CYS A 218 5.33 0.46 12.61
N PRO A 219 4.66 0.52 11.44
CA PRO A 219 4.04 -0.67 10.85
C PRO A 219 5.07 -1.70 10.36
N ALA A 220 6.32 -1.29 10.09
CA ALA A 220 7.42 -2.16 9.67
C ALA A 220 8.19 -2.79 10.83
N GLU A 221 7.85 -2.50 12.09
CA GLU A 221 8.50 -3.16 13.21
C GLU A 221 8.39 -4.67 13.09
N ALA A 222 9.55 -5.32 13.25
CA ALA A 222 9.70 -6.75 13.06
C ALA A 222 8.69 -7.53 13.91
N LEU A 223 8.20 -8.61 13.31
CA LEU A 223 7.19 -9.46 13.93
C LEU A 223 7.68 -9.97 15.28
N ARG A 224 6.77 -10.06 16.24
CA ARG A 224 7.09 -10.51 17.60
C ARG A 224 6.40 -11.84 17.86
N CYS A 225 7.05 -12.70 18.63
CA CYS A 225 6.41 -13.91 19.12
C CYS A 225 5.19 -13.54 19.96
N PHE A 226 4.04 -14.12 19.64
CA PHE A 226 2.77 -13.84 20.32
C PHE A 226 2.84 -14.06 21.84
N LYS A 227 3.66 -15.02 22.29
CA LYS A 227 3.85 -15.35 23.69
C LYS A 227 4.95 -14.54 24.38
N CYS A 228 6.19 -14.66 23.90
CA CYS A 228 7.37 -14.12 24.60
C CYS A 228 7.84 -12.76 24.10
N GLN A 229 7.17 -12.20 23.08
CA GLN A 229 7.45 -10.88 22.48
C GLN A 229 8.86 -10.70 21.89
N LYS A 230 9.66 -11.78 21.81
CA LYS A 230 10.94 -11.78 21.09
C LYS A 230 10.70 -11.45 19.62
N VAL A 231 11.54 -10.55 19.12
CA VAL A 231 11.48 -10.05 17.74
C VAL A 231 12.05 -11.12 16.80
N GLU A 232 11.40 -11.28 15.66
CA GLU A 232 11.85 -12.11 14.55
C GLU A 232 13.20 -11.60 14.04
N ARG A 233 14.15 -12.53 13.88
CA ARG A 233 15.46 -12.27 13.30
C ARG A 233 15.68 -13.22 12.13
N ASP A 234 16.59 -12.91 11.22
CA ASP A 234 16.79 -13.74 10.03
C ASP A 234 17.35 -15.14 10.38
N ASP A 235 18.13 -15.26 11.46
CA ASP A 235 18.61 -16.51 12.05
C ASP A 235 17.53 -17.25 12.87
N TRP A 236 16.45 -16.55 13.22
CA TRP A 236 15.35 -17.04 14.05
C TRP A 236 14.01 -16.54 13.52
N PRO A 237 13.56 -17.04 12.34
CA PRO A 237 12.24 -16.70 11.82
C PRO A 237 11.17 -17.21 12.77
N LEU A 238 10.04 -16.50 12.92
CA LEU A 238 8.92 -16.97 13.71
C LEU A 238 8.01 -17.86 12.85
N GLN A 239 7.57 -18.99 13.39
CA GLN A 239 6.66 -19.91 12.70
C GLN A 239 5.22 -19.48 12.93
N SER A 240 4.48 -19.37 11.82
CA SER A 240 3.04 -19.17 11.85
C SER A 240 2.33 -20.39 12.43
N CYS A 241 1.29 -20.17 13.22
CA CYS A 241 0.43 -21.23 13.72
C CYS A 241 -0.18 -22.01 12.54
N GLY A 242 -0.02 -23.34 12.53
CA GLY A 242 -0.52 -24.17 11.43
C GLY A 242 -2.04 -24.13 11.24
N GLY A 243 -2.81 -23.82 12.29
CA GLY A 243 -4.26 -23.67 12.21
C GLY A 243 -4.69 -22.32 11.62
N CYS A 244 -4.48 -21.24 12.37
CA CYS A 244 -4.98 -19.92 11.96
C CYS A 244 -4.05 -19.15 11.01
N LYS A 245 -2.76 -19.47 10.95
CA LYS A 245 -1.69 -18.75 10.23
C LYS A 245 -1.46 -17.28 10.64
N LEU A 246 -2.18 -16.77 11.64
CA LEU A 246 -2.10 -15.39 12.12
C LEU A 246 -1.08 -15.21 13.24
N ALA A 247 -1.14 -16.05 14.28
CA ALA A 247 -0.20 -15.98 15.39
C ALA A 247 1.16 -16.55 14.96
N LYS A 248 2.24 -15.85 15.29
CA LYS A 248 3.63 -16.29 15.04
C LYS A 248 4.34 -16.58 16.36
N TYR A 249 5.09 -17.68 16.41
CA TYR A 249 5.78 -18.16 17.61
C TYR A 249 7.25 -18.48 17.36
N CYS A 250 8.07 -18.46 18.41
CA CYS A 250 9.46 -18.88 18.32
C CYS A 250 9.58 -20.36 17.93
N ASN A 251 10.51 -20.66 17.02
CA ASN A 251 10.68 -22.00 16.45
C ASN A 251 11.29 -23.02 17.41
N ALA A 252 12.12 -22.55 18.35
CA ALA A 252 13.07 -23.39 19.07
C ALA A 252 12.44 -24.68 19.61
N ASP A 253 11.26 -24.63 20.24
CA ASP A 253 10.68 -25.82 20.88
C ASP A 253 9.14 -25.89 20.87
N LYS A 254 8.44 -25.07 20.06
CA LYS A 254 6.97 -24.84 20.13
C LYS A 254 6.43 -24.45 21.52
N VAL A 255 7.30 -24.26 22.53
CA VAL A 255 6.96 -23.91 23.92
C VAL A 255 6.04 -22.69 23.98
N CYS A 256 6.41 -21.64 23.26
CA CYS A 256 5.61 -20.42 23.19
C CYS A 256 4.19 -20.65 22.64
N GLN A 257 4.03 -21.54 21.66
CA GLN A 257 2.71 -21.87 21.11
C GLN A 257 1.91 -22.72 22.09
N SER A 258 2.53 -23.72 22.74
CA SER A 258 1.84 -24.58 23.71
C SER A 258 1.41 -23.82 24.95
N GLU A 259 2.24 -22.89 25.45
CA GLU A 259 1.92 -22.06 26.61
C GLU A 259 0.82 -21.03 26.31
N ASP A 260 0.79 -20.51 25.08
CA ASP A 260 -0.26 -19.59 24.64
C ASP A 260 -1.53 -20.34 24.20
N TRP A 261 -1.49 -21.67 24.04
CA TRP A 261 -2.56 -22.45 23.43
C TRP A 261 -3.91 -22.28 24.15
N ASN A 262 -3.92 -22.18 25.48
CA ASN A 262 -5.17 -22.01 26.22
C ASN A 262 -5.90 -20.71 25.86
N MET A 263 -5.16 -19.62 25.59
CA MET A 263 -5.73 -18.36 25.12
C MET A 263 -5.97 -18.37 23.61
N HIS A 264 -5.00 -18.91 22.86
CA HIS A 264 -5.02 -18.93 21.41
C HIS A 264 -6.09 -19.85 20.83
N LYS A 265 -6.40 -21.00 21.45
CA LYS A 265 -7.23 -22.07 20.89
C LYS A 265 -8.60 -21.58 20.42
N THR A 266 -9.24 -20.70 21.16
CA THR A 266 -10.55 -20.14 20.77
C THR A 266 -10.43 -19.33 19.49
N LEU A 267 -9.46 -18.41 19.42
CA LEU A 267 -9.17 -17.64 18.22
C LEU A 267 -8.73 -18.55 17.07
N CYS A 268 -7.89 -19.56 17.36
CA CYS A 268 -7.40 -20.50 16.39
C CYS A 268 -8.52 -21.32 15.76
N LYS A 269 -9.57 -21.68 16.50
CA LYS A 269 -10.74 -22.38 15.96
C LYS A 269 -11.58 -21.47 15.08
N ILE A 270 -11.83 -20.23 15.53
CA ILE A 270 -12.59 -19.24 14.77
C ILE A 270 -11.90 -18.95 13.43
N PHE A 271 -10.57 -18.89 13.44
CA PHE A 271 -9.78 -18.53 12.25
C PHE A 271 -9.20 -19.74 11.51
N GLY A 272 -9.21 -20.96 12.05
CA GLY A 272 -8.55 -22.13 11.45
C GLY A 272 -9.45 -22.95 10.53
N GLY A 273 -10.78 -22.84 10.66
CA GLY A 273 -11.75 -23.74 10.03
C GLY A 273 -12.23 -23.39 8.63
N GLN A 274 -11.55 -22.52 7.88
CA GLN A 274 -11.98 -22.06 6.54
C GLN A 274 -10.91 -22.25 5.45
N GLN A 275 -10.10 -23.32 5.54
CA GLN A 275 -9.21 -23.74 4.45
C GLN A 275 -9.85 -24.86 3.64
#